data_AF-A0A418Y9F9-F1
#
_entry.id   AF-A0A418Y9F9-F1
#
_cell.length_a   1.000
_cell.length_b   1.000
_cell.length_c   1.000
_cell.angle_alpha   90.00
_cell.angle_beta   90.00
_cell.angle_gamma   90.00
#
_symmetry.space_group_name_H-M   'P 1'
#
loop_
_entity.id
_entity.type
_entity.pdbx_description
1 polymer ?
#
loop_
_entity_poly.entity_id
_entity_poly.type
_entity_poly.pdbx_seq_one_letter_code
_entity_poly.pdbx_strand_id
1 'polypeptide(L)'
;MSGRNKIPGKIQGWLNGLEPQERNKLDFSPESLLPLEQVLLSRFSDGESMYQDEHFEFVRGFLLYGYEVFRRNDLLRHLEWRLPEDEHAPLMPTLICPLFKNSWVNIGKKLPRVLHARIGHVIYDYFNKNTQFFVNKYEEELRAKPQPVPGNGGYSYQYYLLGDKRSFNLRAIAEQLATALAHKPEWQVTFHSPEHLLVSMGNDYYFHFKLDARASVLEESAELADDYQGEKDKARIASCAFRIEFWGDEDDMGDYFNEHLLLLEKLDSDLIYDFRNGLFLDEF
;
A
#
# COMPACT_ATOMS: atom_id res chain seq x y z
N MET A 1 -6.80 3.74 -35.21
CA MET A 1 -5.68 4.67 -34.90
C MET A 1 -6.03 5.41 -33.62
N SER A 2 -5.28 5.20 -32.54
CA SER A 2 -5.68 5.64 -31.20
C SER A 2 -5.73 7.18 -31.07
N GLY A 3 -6.73 7.70 -30.35
CA GLY A 3 -6.92 9.14 -30.12
C GLY A 3 -5.73 9.86 -29.47
N ARG A 4 -4.72 9.12 -28.99
CA ARG A 4 -3.48 9.64 -28.38
C ARG A 4 -2.67 10.52 -29.34
N ASN A 5 -2.66 10.23 -30.65
CA ASN A 5 -1.88 11.01 -31.63
C ASN A 5 -2.47 12.40 -31.92
N LYS A 6 -3.69 12.71 -31.46
CA LYS A 6 -4.35 13.99 -31.71
C LYS A 6 -4.09 15.04 -30.61
N ILE A 7 -3.57 14.66 -29.44
CA ILE A 7 -3.42 15.57 -28.29
C ILE A 7 -2.44 16.72 -28.57
N PRO A 8 -1.22 16.49 -29.11
CA PRO A 8 -0.32 17.60 -29.45
C PRO A 8 -0.95 18.59 -30.42
N GLY A 9 -1.70 18.10 -31.41
CA GLY A 9 -2.42 18.96 -32.36
C GLY A 9 -3.51 19.80 -31.71
N LYS A 10 -4.27 19.24 -30.75
CA LYS A 10 -5.30 19.98 -29.98
C LYS A 10 -4.68 21.07 -29.11
N ILE A 11 -3.58 20.77 -28.42
CA ILE A 11 -2.84 21.76 -27.63
C ILE A 11 -2.33 22.88 -28.52
N GLN A 12 -1.72 22.55 -29.67
CA GLN A 12 -1.22 23.55 -30.60
C GLN A 12 -2.34 24.44 -31.17
N GLY A 13 -3.48 23.84 -31.53
CA GLY A 13 -4.66 24.58 -31.97
C GLY A 13 -5.15 25.57 -30.92
N TRP A 14 -5.23 25.14 -29.66
CA TRP A 14 -5.59 26.02 -28.54
C TRP A 14 -4.57 27.15 -28.31
N LEU A 15 -3.27 26.83 -28.31
CA LEU A 15 -2.19 27.82 -28.17
C LEU A 15 -2.24 28.88 -29.28
N ASN A 16 -2.60 28.50 -30.51
CA ASN A 16 -2.75 29.42 -31.63
C ASN A 16 -3.94 30.38 -31.47
N GLY A 17 -4.92 30.05 -30.64
CA GLY A 17 -6.05 30.92 -30.29
C GLY A 17 -5.77 31.89 -29.13
N LEU A 18 -4.59 31.82 -28.50
CA LEU A 18 -4.18 32.76 -27.46
C LEU A 18 -3.52 34.00 -28.06
N GLU A 19 -3.55 35.10 -27.30
CA GLU A 19 -2.80 36.29 -27.66
C GLU A 19 -1.29 35.99 -27.68
N PRO A 20 -0.50 36.60 -28.58
CA PRO A 20 0.94 36.30 -28.70
C PRO A 20 1.70 36.44 -27.36
N GLN A 21 1.35 37.46 -26.58
CA GLN A 21 1.95 37.73 -25.26
C GLN A 21 1.60 36.68 -24.19
N GLU A 22 0.45 36.02 -24.30
CA GLU A 22 0.06 34.90 -23.44
C GLU A 22 0.81 33.63 -23.88
N ARG A 23 0.73 33.31 -25.18
CA ARG A 23 1.34 32.11 -25.77
C ARG A 23 2.85 32.04 -25.56
N ASN A 24 3.55 33.17 -25.68
CA ASN A 24 5.02 33.18 -25.58
C ASN A 24 5.54 32.85 -24.16
N LYS A 25 4.67 32.82 -23.14
CA LYS A 25 5.03 32.43 -21.77
C LYS A 25 4.73 30.95 -21.46
N LEU A 26 4.20 30.22 -22.44
CA LEU A 26 3.73 28.84 -22.30
C LEU A 26 4.70 27.87 -22.99
N ASP A 27 5.77 27.50 -22.31
CA ASP A 27 6.87 26.66 -22.83
C ASP A 27 6.87 25.19 -22.35
N PHE A 28 5.83 24.79 -21.61
CA PHE A 28 5.65 23.47 -20.99
C PHE A 28 6.60 23.17 -19.81
N SER A 29 7.31 24.17 -19.28
CA SER A 29 7.97 24.07 -17.97
C SER A 29 6.95 24.06 -16.83
N PRO A 30 7.31 23.60 -15.62
CA PRO A 30 6.47 23.79 -14.44
C PRO A 30 6.07 25.25 -14.21
N GLU A 31 7.01 26.18 -14.42
CA GLU A 31 6.82 27.61 -14.25
C GLU A 31 5.75 28.18 -15.18
N SER A 32 5.55 27.57 -16.36
CA SER A 32 4.49 27.95 -17.30
C SER A 32 3.07 27.79 -16.75
N LEU A 33 2.88 27.05 -15.65
CA LEU A 33 1.60 26.94 -14.96
C LEU A 33 1.15 28.27 -14.33
N LEU A 34 2.09 29.14 -13.96
CA LEU A 34 1.78 30.47 -13.42
C LEU A 34 1.14 31.39 -14.48
N PRO A 35 1.76 31.65 -15.65
CA PRO A 35 1.11 32.42 -16.71
C PRO A 35 -0.12 31.70 -17.27
N LEU A 36 -0.17 30.37 -17.28
CA LEU A 36 -1.37 29.62 -17.64
C LEU A 36 -2.56 30.00 -16.73
N GLU A 37 -2.38 30.02 -15.40
CA GLU A 37 -3.45 30.43 -14.48
C GLU A 37 -3.88 31.89 -14.67
N GLN A 38 -2.95 32.79 -14.98
CA GLN A 38 -3.30 34.19 -15.30
C GLN A 38 -4.21 34.27 -16.53
N VAL A 39 -3.96 33.42 -17.52
CA VAL A 39 -4.76 33.31 -18.75
C VAL A 39 -6.17 32.77 -18.47
N LEU A 40 -6.37 31.97 -17.42
CA LEU A 40 -7.70 31.57 -16.94
C LEU A 40 -8.40 32.73 -16.21
N LEU A 41 -7.68 33.38 -15.29
CA LEU A 41 -8.20 34.47 -14.46
C LEU A 41 -8.54 35.74 -15.27
N SER A 42 -7.91 35.95 -16.42
CA SER A 42 -8.27 37.05 -17.33
C SER A 42 -9.55 36.78 -18.12
N ARG A 43 -9.88 35.51 -18.37
CA ARG A 43 -11.04 35.11 -19.17
C ARG A 43 -12.31 34.88 -18.36
N PHE A 44 -12.20 34.44 -17.12
CA PHE A 44 -13.35 34.10 -16.28
C PHE A 44 -13.40 34.92 -15.00
N SER A 45 -14.57 35.47 -14.70
CA SER A 45 -14.88 36.17 -13.45
C SER A 45 -15.22 35.20 -12.31
N ASP A 46 -15.80 34.05 -12.63
CA ASP A 46 -16.40 33.11 -11.69
C ASP A 46 -16.32 31.66 -12.22
N GLY A 47 -16.63 30.70 -11.35
CA GLY A 47 -16.61 29.28 -11.71
C GLY A 47 -17.77 28.83 -12.60
N GLU A 48 -18.92 29.53 -12.58
CA GLU A 48 -20.12 29.09 -13.31
C GLU A 48 -19.98 29.31 -14.81
N SER A 49 -19.45 30.49 -15.20
CA SER A 49 -19.15 30.82 -16.60
C SER A 49 -18.27 29.78 -17.27
N MET A 50 -17.30 29.19 -16.56
CA MET A 50 -16.40 28.16 -17.10
C MET A 50 -17.14 26.90 -17.62
N TYR A 51 -18.32 26.59 -17.09
CA TYR A 51 -19.08 25.39 -17.47
C TYR A 51 -20.08 25.61 -18.61
N GLN A 52 -20.14 26.82 -19.18
CA GLN A 52 -20.97 27.09 -20.34
C GLN A 52 -20.38 26.45 -21.61
N ASP A 53 -21.25 25.94 -22.49
CA ASP A 53 -20.84 25.18 -23.69
C ASP A 53 -19.89 25.97 -24.61
N GLU A 54 -20.08 27.29 -24.72
CA GLU A 54 -19.24 28.18 -25.53
C GLU A 54 -17.78 28.25 -25.05
N HIS A 55 -17.53 27.91 -23.79
CA HIS A 55 -16.20 27.91 -23.18
C HIS A 55 -15.56 26.53 -23.12
N PHE A 56 -16.28 25.47 -23.50
CA PHE A 56 -15.82 24.08 -23.38
C PHE A 56 -14.45 23.85 -24.05
N GLU A 57 -14.27 24.28 -25.30
CA GLU A 57 -13.01 24.08 -26.02
C GLU A 57 -11.85 24.88 -25.42
N PHE A 58 -12.13 26.06 -24.86
CA PHE A 58 -11.12 26.82 -24.14
C PHE A 58 -10.64 26.08 -22.89
N VAL A 59 -11.59 25.65 -22.03
CA VAL A 59 -11.28 24.96 -20.76
C VAL A 59 -10.61 23.62 -21.04
N ARG A 60 -11.03 22.91 -22.08
CA ARG A 60 -10.40 21.68 -22.54
C ARG A 60 -8.96 21.90 -22.96
N GLY A 61 -8.68 22.92 -23.77
CA GLY A 61 -7.32 23.26 -24.19
C GLY A 61 -6.42 23.67 -23.02
N PHE A 62 -6.97 24.46 -22.08
CA PHE A 62 -6.32 24.81 -20.82
C PHE A 62 -5.91 23.56 -20.02
N LEU A 63 -6.85 22.63 -19.81
CA LEU A 63 -6.57 21.40 -19.07
C LEU A 63 -5.56 20.52 -19.80
N LEU A 64 -5.69 20.37 -21.12
CA LEU A 64 -4.75 19.60 -21.93
C LEU A 64 -3.32 20.14 -21.81
N TYR A 65 -3.15 21.46 -21.87
CA TYR A 65 -1.86 22.09 -21.67
C TYR A 65 -1.31 21.81 -20.26
N GLY A 66 -2.11 22.06 -19.22
CA GLY A 66 -1.69 21.83 -17.83
C GLY A 66 -1.31 20.36 -17.57
N TYR A 67 -2.08 19.41 -18.08
CA TYR A 67 -1.73 17.99 -18.00
C TYR A 67 -0.45 17.67 -18.77
N GLU A 68 -0.25 18.25 -19.95
CA GLU A 68 0.99 18.03 -20.71
C GLU A 68 2.24 18.53 -19.94
N VAL A 69 2.13 19.61 -19.14
CA VAL A 69 3.20 20.03 -18.21
C VAL A 69 3.49 18.94 -17.19
N PHE A 70 2.46 18.37 -16.54
CA PHE A 70 2.64 17.24 -15.62
C PHE A 70 3.31 16.05 -16.30
N ARG A 71 2.84 15.68 -17.49
CA ARG A 71 3.36 14.52 -18.23
C ARG A 71 4.83 14.65 -18.61
N ARG A 72 5.28 15.86 -18.97
CA ARG A 72 6.67 16.11 -19.39
C ARG A 72 7.64 16.22 -18.23
N ASN A 73 7.18 16.71 -17.08
CA ASN A 73 8.04 17.10 -15.97
C ASN A 73 7.92 16.18 -14.75
N ASP A 74 6.89 15.34 -14.65
CA ASP A 74 6.82 14.28 -13.66
C ASP A 74 7.49 13.00 -14.19
N LEU A 75 8.80 12.92 -13.95
CA LEU A 75 9.65 11.84 -14.47
C LEU A 75 9.52 10.53 -13.68
N LEU A 76 8.89 10.55 -12.49
CA LEU A 76 8.77 9.37 -11.63
C LEU A 76 7.53 8.55 -11.96
N ARG A 77 6.39 9.20 -12.17
CA ARG A 77 5.11 8.50 -12.31
C ARG A 77 4.86 7.94 -13.71
N HIS A 78 5.65 8.35 -14.71
CA HIS A 78 5.43 7.97 -16.11
C HIS A 78 3.96 8.14 -16.54
N LEU A 79 3.43 9.35 -16.36
CA LEU A 79 2.01 9.64 -16.56
C LEU A 79 1.56 9.35 -18.00
N GLU A 80 0.40 8.70 -18.12
CA GLU A 80 -0.22 8.35 -19.38
C GLU A 80 -1.59 9.01 -19.56
N TRP A 81 -1.91 9.34 -20.81
CA TRP A 81 -3.23 9.83 -21.18
C TRP A 81 -4.28 8.72 -21.07
N ARG A 82 -5.31 8.98 -20.27
CA ARG A 82 -6.58 8.25 -20.32
C ARG A 82 -7.61 9.12 -21.01
N LEU A 83 -7.90 8.76 -22.26
CA LEU A 83 -8.96 9.37 -23.05
C LEU A 83 -10.27 8.61 -22.83
N PRO A 84 -11.43 9.29 -22.90
CA PRO A 84 -12.72 8.62 -22.97
C PRO A 84 -12.78 7.70 -24.21
N GLU A 85 -13.51 6.59 -24.11
CA GLU A 85 -13.69 5.66 -25.25
C GLU A 85 -14.50 6.27 -26.38
N ASP A 86 -15.40 7.20 -26.05
CA ASP A 86 -16.19 7.99 -26.99
C ASP A 86 -15.56 9.39 -27.18
N GLU A 87 -15.13 9.73 -28.40
CA GLU A 87 -14.57 11.05 -28.72
C GLU A 87 -15.59 12.20 -28.54
N HIS A 88 -16.89 11.87 -28.51
CA HIS A 88 -18.00 12.79 -28.27
C HIS A 88 -18.45 12.86 -26.81
N ALA A 89 -17.93 11.98 -25.94
CA ALA A 89 -18.24 12.08 -24.52
C ALA A 89 -17.65 13.38 -23.95
N PRO A 90 -18.42 14.13 -23.14
CA PRO A 90 -17.97 15.37 -22.51
C PRO A 90 -16.89 15.15 -21.42
N LEU A 91 -16.38 13.93 -21.31
CA LEU A 91 -15.38 13.57 -20.32
C LEU A 91 -14.06 14.23 -20.65
N MET A 92 -13.59 15.06 -19.72
CA MET A 92 -12.29 15.70 -19.82
C MET A 92 -11.16 14.66 -19.82
N PRO A 93 -10.11 14.87 -20.64
CA PRO A 93 -8.94 14.01 -20.62
C PRO A 93 -8.31 14.03 -19.23
N THR A 94 -7.77 12.89 -18.80
CA THR A 94 -7.10 12.74 -17.50
C THR A 94 -5.74 12.08 -17.67
N LEU A 95 -4.87 12.26 -16.69
CA LEU A 95 -3.63 11.51 -16.58
C LEU A 95 -3.76 10.43 -15.51
N ILE A 96 -3.37 9.22 -15.88
CA ILE A 96 -3.21 8.09 -14.97
C ILE A 96 -1.74 7.76 -14.86
N CYS A 97 -1.34 7.13 -13.75
CA CYS A 97 -0.05 6.49 -13.65
C CYS A 97 -0.26 5.00 -13.39
N PRO A 98 0.35 4.11 -14.20
CA PRO A 98 0.20 2.67 -14.06
C PRO A 98 0.97 2.12 -12.85
N LEU A 99 2.01 2.82 -12.39
CA LEU A 99 2.92 2.36 -11.34
C LEU A 99 2.36 2.56 -9.93
N PHE A 100 1.63 3.65 -9.70
CA PHE A 100 1.12 4.02 -8.38
C PHE A 100 -0.41 4.03 -8.39
N LYS A 101 -1.06 3.27 -7.49
CA LYS A 101 -2.52 3.34 -7.30
C LYS A 101 -2.93 4.74 -6.83
N ASN A 102 -4.11 5.21 -7.26
CA ASN A 102 -4.70 6.52 -6.88
C ASN A 102 -3.82 7.75 -7.18
N SER A 103 -2.95 7.66 -8.18
CA SER A 103 -1.95 8.67 -8.55
C SER A 103 -2.44 9.71 -9.58
N TRP A 104 -3.75 9.81 -9.77
CA TRP A 104 -4.34 10.60 -10.84
C TRP A 104 -4.07 12.09 -10.66
N VAL A 105 -3.72 12.74 -11.77
CA VAL A 105 -3.64 14.20 -11.80
C VAL A 105 -5.02 14.73 -12.15
N ASN A 106 -5.57 15.62 -11.31
CA ASN A 106 -6.88 16.22 -11.56
C ASN A 106 -6.84 17.74 -11.40
N ILE A 107 -6.41 18.41 -12.46
CA ILE A 107 -6.33 19.88 -12.52
C ILE A 107 -7.74 20.48 -12.53
N GLY A 108 -8.71 19.83 -13.18
CA GLY A 108 -10.11 20.27 -13.24
C GLY A 108 -10.72 20.53 -11.86
N LYS A 109 -10.43 19.67 -10.88
CA LYS A 109 -10.88 19.84 -9.48
C LYS A 109 -10.25 21.04 -8.77
N LYS A 110 -9.25 21.70 -9.34
CA LYS A 110 -8.59 22.90 -8.77
C LYS A 110 -9.17 24.21 -9.30
N LEU A 111 -9.82 24.18 -10.48
CA LEU A 111 -10.33 25.38 -11.13
C LEU A 111 -11.33 26.18 -10.28
N PRO A 112 -12.28 25.56 -9.56
CA PRO A 112 -13.19 26.31 -8.69
C PRO A 112 -12.44 27.14 -7.63
N ARG A 113 -11.34 26.60 -7.08
CA ARG A 113 -10.50 27.30 -6.10
C ARG A 113 -9.73 28.44 -6.74
N VAL A 114 -9.17 28.24 -7.94
CA VAL A 114 -8.45 29.29 -8.70
C VAL A 114 -9.37 30.49 -8.90
N LEU A 115 -10.58 30.25 -9.39
CA LEU A 115 -11.53 31.29 -9.74
C LEU A 115 -12.13 31.96 -8.52
N HIS A 116 -12.58 31.19 -7.52
CA HIS A 116 -13.15 31.74 -6.28
C HIS A 116 -12.15 32.59 -5.50
N ALA A 117 -10.93 32.09 -5.33
CA ALA A 117 -9.90 32.81 -4.56
C ALA A 117 -9.15 33.86 -5.40
N ARG A 118 -9.30 33.83 -6.73
CA ARG A 118 -8.57 34.66 -7.69
C ARG A 118 -7.05 34.54 -7.53
N ILE A 119 -6.56 33.32 -7.25
CA ILE A 119 -5.14 33.03 -6.97
C ILE A 119 -4.49 32.38 -8.19
N GLY A 120 -3.43 32.99 -8.72
CA GLY A 120 -2.72 32.50 -9.93
C GLY A 120 -1.47 31.67 -9.66
N HIS A 121 -1.51 30.80 -8.64
CA HIS A 121 -0.44 29.83 -8.35
C HIS A 121 -0.95 28.49 -7.80
N VAL A 122 -2.26 28.21 -7.87
CA VAL A 122 -2.85 27.00 -7.25
C VAL A 122 -2.43 25.74 -7.99
N ILE A 123 -2.40 25.79 -9.32
CA ILE A 123 -2.02 24.66 -10.18
C ILE A 123 -0.50 24.44 -10.09
N TYR A 124 0.29 25.51 -10.07
CA TYR A 124 1.74 25.44 -9.86
C TYR A 124 2.08 24.79 -8.50
N ASP A 125 1.47 25.27 -7.41
CA ASP A 125 1.63 24.68 -6.08
C ASP A 125 1.19 23.23 -6.03
N TYR A 126 0.10 22.89 -6.74
CA TYR A 126 -0.36 21.53 -6.84
C TYR A 126 0.66 20.65 -7.55
N PHE A 127 1.26 21.11 -8.66
CA PHE A 127 2.34 20.40 -9.34
C PHE A 127 3.49 20.12 -8.37
N ASN A 128 4.04 21.15 -7.71
CA ASN A 128 5.17 20.98 -6.81
C ASN A 128 4.88 20.04 -5.65
N LYS A 129 3.77 20.24 -4.93
CA LYS A 129 3.39 19.40 -3.79
C LYS A 129 3.10 17.96 -4.21
N ASN A 130 2.44 17.78 -5.35
CA ASN A 130 2.07 16.46 -5.84
C ASN A 130 3.30 15.69 -6.31
N THR A 131 4.19 16.31 -7.09
CA THR A 131 5.44 15.68 -7.53
C THR A 131 6.34 15.35 -6.34
N GLN A 132 6.52 16.28 -5.39
CA GLN A 132 7.35 16.03 -4.19
C GLN A 132 6.80 14.89 -3.33
N PHE A 133 5.47 14.76 -3.20
CA PHE A 133 4.87 13.64 -2.49
C PHE A 133 5.30 12.29 -3.09
N PHE A 134 5.31 12.16 -4.42
CA PHE A 134 5.74 10.92 -5.07
C PHE A 134 7.24 10.69 -5.03
N VAL A 135 8.06 11.75 -5.03
CA VAL A 135 9.50 11.65 -4.75
C VAL A 135 9.70 11.03 -3.37
N ASN A 136 9.09 11.60 -2.33
CA ASN A 136 9.23 11.11 -0.96
C ASN A 136 8.72 9.67 -0.82
N LYS A 137 7.57 9.36 -1.41
CA LYS A 137 7.00 8.01 -1.39
C LYS A 137 7.90 6.99 -2.08
N TYR A 138 8.47 7.34 -3.23
CA TYR A 138 9.39 6.46 -3.96
C TYR A 138 10.68 6.23 -3.17
N GLU A 139 11.21 7.27 -2.52
CA GLU A 139 12.37 7.13 -1.62
C GLU A 139 12.06 6.27 -0.38
N GLU A 140 10.85 6.40 0.19
CA GLU A 140 10.38 5.55 1.29
C GLU A 140 10.26 4.08 0.85
N GLU A 141 9.69 3.82 -0.33
CA GLU A 141 9.59 2.47 -0.90
C GLU A 141 10.96 1.87 -1.23
N LEU A 142 11.91 2.66 -1.74
CA LEU A 142 13.29 2.21 -1.98
C LEU A 142 14.07 1.94 -0.68
N ARG A 143 13.80 2.70 0.39
CA ARG A 143 14.43 2.51 1.71
C ARG A 143 13.74 1.43 2.52
N ALA A 144 12.48 1.13 2.24
CA ALA A 144 11.78 0.01 2.82
C ALA A 144 12.48 -1.27 2.33
N LYS A 145 13.15 -1.97 3.26
CA LYS A 145 13.50 -3.37 3.01
C LYS A 145 12.20 -4.07 2.61
N PRO A 146 12.20 -4.91 1.56
CA PRO A 146 11.02 -5.69 1.20
C PRO A 146 10.55 -6.39 2.47
N GLN A 147 9.44 -5.91 3.03
CA GLN A 147 8.80 -6.63 4.11
C GLN A 147 8.18 -7.85 3.45
N PRO A 148 8.46 -9.05 3.95
CA PRO A 148 7.79 -10.21 3.43
C PRO A 148 6.29 -9.98 3.60
N VAL A 149 5.56 -10.02 2.48
CA VAL A 149 4.11 -9.93 2.47
C VAL A 149 3.63 -11.37 2.65
N PRO A 150 3.00 -11.71 3.78
CA PRO A 150 2.44 -13.05 4.00
C PRO A 150 1.56 -13.49 2.83
N GLY A 151 1.57 -14.79 2.50
CA GLY A 151 0.59 -15.35 1.59
C GLY A 151 -0.84 -15.10 2.10
N ASN A 152 -1.72 -14.59 1.24
CA ASN A 152 -3.13 -14.44 1.57
C ASN A 152 -3.83 -15.80 1.39
N GLY A 153 -3.75 -16.72 2.36
CA GLY A 153 -4.71 -17.84 2.37
C GLY A 153 -4.27 -19.20 2.92
N GLY A 154 -3.07 -19.37 3.47
CA GLY A 154 -2.62 -20.64 4.00
C GLY A 154 -2.71 -20.77 5.51
N TYR A 155 -3.24 -21.88 6.01
CA TYR A 155 -3.22 -22.24 7.43
C TYR A 155 -2.75 -23.69 7.62
N SER A 156 -1.55 -24.01 7.15
CA SER A 156 -0.92 -25.30 7.45
C SER A 156 -0.32 -25.29 8.86
N TYR A 157 -0.10 -26.45 9.47
CA TYR A 157 0.69 -26.60 10.71
C TYR A 157 0.28 -25.68 11.86
N GLN A 158 -0.98 -25.74 12.29
CA GLN A 158 -1.51 -24.76 13.23
C GLN A 158 -1.38 -25.20 14.69
N TYR A 159 -0.74 -24.36 15.51
CA TYR A 159 -0.52 -24.62 16.93
C TYR A 159 -0.72 -23.36 17.77
N TYR A 160 -1.08 -23.54 19.04
CA TYR A 160 -1.08 -22.48 20.04
C TYR A 160 0.03 -22.70 21.04
N LEU A 161 0.88 -21.70 21.21
CA LEU A 161 1.86 -21.67 22.29
C LEU A 161 1.26 -20.85 23.41
N LEU A 162 0.90 -21.49 24.52
CA LEU A 162 0.21 -20.84 25.63
C LEU A 162 1.20 -20.24 26.63
N GLY A 163 0.96 -19.00 27.04
CA GLY A 163 1.80 -18.26 27.97
C GLY A 163 1.06 -17.85 29.25
N ASP A 164 1.53 -18.36 30.38
CA ASP A 164 1.07 -18.00 31.74
C ASP A 164 1.83 -16.81 32.36
N LYS A 165 2.95 -16.40 31.74
CA LYS A 165 3.84 -15.34 32.23
C LYS A 165 3.93 -14.18 31.26
N ARG A 166 4.10 -12.97 31.80
CA ARG A 166 4.44 -11.76 31.03
C ARG A 166 5.77 -11.86 30.27
N SER A 167 6.63 -12.81 30.62
CA SER A 167 7.87 -13.07 29.87
C SER A 167 7.62 -13.73 28.52
N PHE A 168 6.41 -14.26 28.29
CA PHE A 168 6.00 -14.82 27.01
C PHE A 168 5.83 -13.69 25.99
N ASN A 169 6.82 -13.51 25.14
CA ASN A 169 6.84 -12.46 24.14
C ASN A 169 7.51 -12.92 22.85
N LEU A 170 7.07 -12.33 21.74
CA LEU A 170 7.52 -12.67 20.39
C LEU A 170 9.02 -12.45 20.15
N ARG A 171 9.63 -11.50 20.89
CA ARG A 171 11.06 -11.18 20.76
C ARG A 171 11.94 -12.30 21.32
N ALA A 172 11.56 -12.90 22.45
CA ALA A 172 12.25 -14.07 22.98
C ALA A 172 12.23 -15.23 21.98
N ILE A 173 11.06 -15.49 21.35
CA ILE A 173 10.95 -16.49 20.28
C ILE A 173 11.87 -16.14 19.10
N ALA A 174 11.85 -14.88 18.65
CA ALA A 174 12.71 -14.45 17.55
C ALA A 174 14.19 -14.67 17.82
N GLU A 175 14.66 -14.38 19.04
CA GLU A 175 16.05 -14.59 19.46
C GLU A 175 16.42 -16.08 19.55
N GLN A 176 15.52 -16.92 20.08
CA GLN A 176 15.69 -18.37 20.10
C GLN A 176 15.81 -18.95 18.69
N LEU A 177 14.87 -18.61 17.81
CA LEU A 177 14.84 -19.09 16.43
C LEU A 177 16.05 -18.56 15.64
N ALA A 178 16.40 -17.28 15.76
CA ALA A 178 17.57 -16.73 15.07
C ALA A 178 18.87 -17.43 15.48
N THR A 179 18.98 -17.81 16.75
CA THR A 179 20.14 -18.58 17.25
C THR A 179 20.12 -20.02 16.71
N ALA A 180 18.98 -20.70 16.77
CA ALA A 180 18.85 -22.08 16.31
C ALA A 180 19.07 -22.23 14.79
N LEU A 181 18.66 -21.22 14.02
CA LEU A 181 18.70 -21.21 12.56
C LEU A 181 19.96 -20.57 11.98
N ALA A 182 20.94 -20.18 12.80
CA ALA A 182 22.16 -19.51 12.34
C ALA A 182 22.98 -20.31 11.29
N HIS A 183 22.76 -21.63 11.20
CA HIS A 183 23.39 -22.53 10.24
C HIS A 183 22.61 -22.67 8.91
N LYS A 184 21.44 -22.03 8.78
CA LYS A 184 20.56 -22.01 7.60
C LYS A 184 20.47 -20.57 7.07
N PRO A 185 21.48 -20.07 6.32
CA PRO A 185 21.54 -18.67 5.89
C PRO A 185 20.38 -18.25 4.96
N GLU A 186 19.74 -19.21 4.30
CA GLU A 186 18.55 -19.01 3.49
C GLU A 186 17.28 -18.74 4.32
N TRP A 187 17.28 -19.11 5.61
CA TRP A 187 16.17 -18.85 6.51
C TRP A 187 16.34 -17.54 7.27
N GLN A 188 15.25 -16.77 7.36
CA GLN A 188 15.29 -15.44 7.98
C GLN A 188 14.15 -15.23 8.94
N VAL A 189 14.51 -14.86 10.17
CA VAL A 189 13.56 -14.46 11.22
C VAL A 189 13.38 -12.94 11.15
N THR A 190 12.17 -12.48 10.85
CA THR A 190 11.87 -11.05 10.65
C THR A 190 10.53 -10.67 11.24
N PHE A 191 10.42 -9.46 11.79
CA PHE A 191 9.15 -8.93 12.26
C PHE A 191 8.40 -8.27 11.09
N HIS A 192 7.18 -8.72 10.82
CA HIS A 192 6.22 -8.04 9.95
C HIS A 192 5.54 -6.89 10.70
N SER A 193 5.22 -7.11 11.98
CA SER A 193 4.72 -6.09 12.92
C SER A 193 5.20 -6.42 14.33
N PRO A 194 5.03 -5.54 15.34
CA PRO A 194 5.41 -5.84 16.73
C PRO A 194 4.79 -7.12 17.31
N GLU A 195 3.66 -7.55 16.75
CA GLU A 195 2.88 -8.72 17.19
C GLU A 195 2.96 -9.89 16.20
N HIS A 196 3.72 -9.77 15.10
CA HIS A 196 3.78 -10.78 14.04
C HIS A 196 5.22 -11.00 13.55
N LEU A 197 5.73 -12.20 13.81
CA LEU A 197 7.03 -12.70 13.41
C LEU A 197 6.84 -13.63 12.21
N LEU A 198 7.77 -13.53 11.27
CA LEU A 198 7.87 -14.37 10.09
C LEU A 198 9.20 -15.12 10.12
N VAL A 199 9.16 -16.41 9.80
CA VAL A 199 10.35 -17.19 9.47
C VAL A 199 10.25 -17.55 7.99
N SER A 200 11.07 -16.92 7.17
CA SER A 200 11.17 -17.22 5.74
C SER A 200 11.97 -18.50 5.52
N MET A 201 11.52 -19.37 4.64
CA MET A 201 12.25 -20.58 4.22
C MET A 201 13.19 -20.35 3.02
N GLY A 202 13.31 -19.10 2.54
CA GLY A 202 14.19 -18.72 1.42
C GLY A 202 13.56 -18.87 0.02
N ASN A 203 12.31 -19.34 -0.06
CA ASN A 203 11.60 -19.63 -1.31
C ASN A 203 10.12 -19.18 -1.27
N ASP A 204 9.88 -17.95 -0.81
CA ASP A 204 8.54 -17.33 -0.67
C ASP A 204 7.54 -18.08 0.24
N TYR A 205 7.98 -19.12 0.96
CA TYR A 205 7.21 -19.77 2.01
C TYR A 205 7.56 -19.21 3.39
N TYR A 206 6.54 -18.98 4.22
CA TYR A 206 6.70 -18.44 5.56
C TYR A 206 6.00 -19.28 6.62
N PHE A 207 6.68 -19.38 7.77
CA PHE A 207 6.02 -19.67 9.05
C PHE A 207 5.72 -18.38 9.79
N HIS A 208 4.59 -18.37 10.47
CA HIS A 208 4.06 -17.22 11.18
C HIS A 208 4.01 -17.52 12.66
N PHE A 209 4.39 -16.52 13.47
CA PHE A 209 4.09 -16.48 14.89
C PHE A 209 3.40 -15.17 15.20
N LYS A 210 2.16 -15.21 15.69
CA LYS A 210 1.40 -14.01 16.01
C LYS A 210 0.98 -14.02 17.48
N LEU A 211 1.32 -12.96 18.19
CA LEU A 211 0.91 -12.78 19.58
C LEU A 211 -0.57 -12.38 19.62
N ASP A 212 -1.35 -13.14 20.36
CA ASP A 212 -2.70 -12.76 20.79
C ASP A 212 -2.69 -12.50 22.29
N ALA A 213 -2.99 -11.25 22.65
CA ALA A 213 -3.05 -10.74 24.01
C ALA A 213 -4.43 -10.12 24.32
N ARG A 214 -5.46 -10.49 23.55
CA ARG A 214 -6.83 -10.04 23.82
C ARG A 214 -7.32 -10.62 25.14
N ALA A 215 -8.20 -9.88 25.84
CA ALA A 215 -8.79 -10.35 27.08
C ALA A 215 -9.53 -11.70 26.93
N SER A 216 -10.08 -11.98 25.73
CA SER A 216 -10.76 -13.25 25.44
C SER A 216 -9.83 -14.47 25.49
N VAL A 217 -8.51 -14.31 25.34
CA VAL A 217 -7.57 -15.43 25.39
C VAL A 217 -7.60 -16.14 26.75
N LEU A 218 -7.84 -15.40 27.83
CA LEU A 218 -7.98 -16.00 29.16
C LEU A 218 -9.25 -16.86 29.28
N GLU A 219 -10.36 -16.39 28.72
CA GLU A 219 -11.63 -17.13 28.69
C GLU A 219 -11.48 -18.39 27.81
N GLU A 220 -10.93 -18.22 26.60
CA GLU A 220 -10.65 -19.32 25.66
C GLU A 220 -9.70 -20.37 26.27
N SER A 221 -8.71 -19.95 27.07
CA SER A 221 -7.79 -20.89 27.74
C SER A 221 -8.46 -21.65 28.89
N ALA A 222 -9.41 -21.02 29.59
CA ALA A 222 -10.20 -21.69 30.62
C ALA A 222 -11.14 -22.75 30.00
N GLU A 223 -11.80 -22.42 28.89
CA GLU A 223 -12.61 -23.39 28.12
C GLU A 223 -11.75 -24.56 27.62
N LEU A 224 -10.57 -24.27 27.07
CA LEU A 224 -9.62 -25.31 26.64
C LEU A 224 -9.24 -26.23 27.80
N ALA A 225 -8.97 -25.69 28.99
CA ALA A 225 -8.60 -26.48 30.16
C ALA A 225 -9.74 -27.40 30.65
N ASP A 226 -10.98 -26.94 30.56
CA ASP A 226 -12.16 -27.71 30.94
C ASP A 226 -12.33 -28.92 30.01
N ASP A 227 -12.23 -28.69 28.70
CA ASP A 227 -12.40 -29.72 27.67
C ASP A 227 -11.20 -30.67 27.54
N TYR A 228 -10.01 -30.22 27.91
CA TYR A 228 -8.77 -30.97 27.75
C TYR A 228 -8.72 -32.26 28.59
N GLN A 229 -8.31 -33.38 28.00
CA GLN A 229 -8.34 -34.71 28.63
C GLN A 229 -6.95 -35.32 28.88
N GLY A 230 -5.86 -34.59 28.57
CA GLY A 230 -4.48 -35.08 28.74
C GLY A 230 -3.92 -34.89 30.16
N GLU A 231 -2.60 -34.96 30.30
CA GLU A 231 -1.92 -35.01 31.60
C GLU A 231 -1.44 -33.63 32.09
N LYS A 232 -1.44 -32.60 31.23
CA LYS A 232 -1.03 -31.24 31.61
C LYS A 232 -1.93 -30.64 32.70
N ASP A 233 -1.33 -29.76 33.50
CA ASP A 233 -2.02 -29.03 34.56
C ASP A 233 -3.10 -28.09 34.00
N LYS A 234 -4.36 -28.50 34.14
CA LYS A 234 -5.54 -27.71 33.73
C LYS A 234 -5.57 -26.32 34.36
N ALA A 235 -5.16 -26.17 35.62
CA ALA A 235 -5.17 -24.86 36.28
C ALA A 235 -4.15 -23.91 35.64
N ARG A 236 -3.00 -24.45 35.20
CA ARG A 236 -1.99 -23.68 34.46
C ARG A 236 -2.51 -23.27 33.10
N ILE A 237 -3.13 -24.20 32.36
CA ILE A 237 -3.75 -23.91 31.06
C ILE A 237 -4.78 -22.79 31.20
N ALA A 238 -5.73 -22.92 32.14
CA ALA A 238 -6.79 -21.94 32.39
C ALA A 238 -6.26 -20.54 32.78
N SER A 239 -5.04 -20.44 33.28
CA SER A 239 -4.42 -19.18 33.68
C SER A 239 -3.69 -18.43 32.53
N CYS A 240 -3.58 -19.03 31.35
CA CYS A 240 -2.87 -18.44 30.23
C CYS A 240 -3.64 -17.24 29.66
N ALA A 241 -3.07 -16.05 29.82
CA ALA A 241 -3.67 -14.79 29.32
C ALA A 241 -3.08 -14.34 27.97
N PHE A 242 -2.10 -15.09 27.45
CA PHE A 242 -1.40 -14.81 26.20
C PHE A 242 -1.26 -16.10 25.42
N ARG A 243 -1.37 -16.02 24.10
CA ARG A 243 -0.95 -17.11 23.22
C ARG A 243 -0.19 -16.60 22.02
N ILE A 244 0.68 -17.42 21.48
CA ILE A 244 1.26 -17.20 20.16
C ILE A 244 0.63 -18.23 19.23
N GLU A 245 -0.07 -17.73 18.23
CA GLU A 245 -0.63 -18.53 17.14
C GLU A 245 0.50 -18.79 16.15
N PHE A 246 0.78 -20.07 15.91
CA PHE A 246 1.76 -20.53 14.94
C PHE A 246 1.05 -21.21 13.77
N TRP A 247 1.44 -20.88 12.55
CA TRP A 247 0.99 -21.55 11.33
C TRP A 247 2.00 -21.38 10.19
N GLY A 248 1.96 -22.27 9.21
CA GLY A 248 2.65 -22.11 7.92
C GLY A 248 1.69 -21.64 6.82
N ASP A 249 2.26 -21.08 5.77
CA ASP A 249 1.56 -20.89 4.48
C ASP A 249 1.01 -22.22 3.95
N GLU A 250 0.15 -22.14 2.93
CA GLU A 250 -0.54 -23.30 2.35
C GLU A 250 0.49 -24.29 1.82
N ASP A 251 0.34 -25.57 2.20
CA ASP A 251 1.32 -26.61 1.92
C ASP A 251 0.62 -27.93 1.61
N ASP A 252 -0.08 -27.96 0.48
CA ASP A 252 -0.88 -29.10 0.04
C ASP A 252 -0.04 -30.39 -0.12
N MET A 253 1.25 -30.23 -0.41
CA MET A 253 2.17 -31.35 -0.67
C MET A 253 2.94 -31.78 0.59
N GLY A 254 2.85 -31.01 1.68
CA GLY A 254 3.57 -31.29 2.92
C GLY A 254 5.08 -31.06 2.83
N ASP A 255 5.52 -30.19 1.91
CA ASP A 255 6.93 -29.95 1.62
C ASP A 255 7.68 -29.35 2.83
N TYR A 256 6.96 -28.67 3.74
CA TYR A 256 7.51 -28.02 4.93
C TYR A 256 7.17 -28.74 6.24
N PHE A 257 6.79 -30.02 6.16
CA PHE A 257 6.45 -30.82 7.33
C PHE A 257 7.64 -30.96 8.29
N ASN A 258 8.87 -31.11 7.82
CA ASN A 258 10.01 -31.26 8.72
C ASN A 258 10.43 -29.92 9.34
N GLU A 259 10.26 -28.85 8.58
CA GLU A 259 10.61 -27.49 8.94
C GLU A 259 9.74 -26.99 10.09
N HIS A 260 8.43 -27.22 10.04
CA HIS A 260 7.55 -26.78 11.13
C HIS A 260 7.86 -27.53 12.44
N LEU A 261 8.12 -28.86 12.37
CA LEU A 261 8.53 -29.63 13.54
C LEU A 261 9.84 -29.12 14.11
N LEU A 262 10.82 -28.85 13.25
CA LEU A 262 12.09 -28.26 13.66
C LEU A 262 11.88 -26.92 14.37
N LEU A 263 11.03 -26.04 13.84
CA LEU A 263 10.76 -24.75 14.46
C LEU A 263 10.16 -24.92 15.86
N LEU A 264 9.14 -25.77 16.02
CA LEU A 264 8.50 -26.02 17.30
C LEU A 264 9.46 -26.66 18.32
N GLU A 265 10.29 -27.60 17.89
CA GLU A 265 11.31 -28.26 18.74
C GLU A 265 12.34 -27.28 19.33
N LYS A 266 12.60 -26.16 18.65
CA LYS A 266 13.57 -25.15 19.12
C LYS A 266 12.97 -24.14 20.09
N LEU A 267 11.68 -24.22 20.36
CA LEU A 267 11.02 -23.33 21.30
C LEU A 267 11.06 -23.93 22.69
N ASP A 268 11.50 -23.12 23.64
CA ASP A 268 11.48 -23.49 25.06
C ASP A 268 10.06 -23.27 25.63
N SER A 269 9.12 -24.12 25.20
CA SER A 269 7.71 -24.07 25.61
C SER A 269 7.16 -25.49 25.74
N ASP A 270 6.61 -25.79 26.92
CA ASP A 270 5.96 -27.07 27.23
C ASP A 270 4.43 -27.04 27.06
N LEU A 271 3.88 -25.90 26.64
CA LEU A 271 2.46 -25.70 26.34
C LEU A 271 2.23 -25.36 24.87
N ILE A 272 2.74 -26.21 23.97
CA ILE A 272 2.45 -26.16 22.54
C ILE A 272 1.25 -27.06 22.26
N TYR A 273 0.08 -26.45 22.09
CA TYR A 273 -1.20 -27.13 21.88
C TYR A 273 -1.52 -27.27 20.39
N ASP A 274 -1.75 -28.49 19.94
CA ASP A 274 -2.32 -28.79 18.64
C ASP A 274 -3.84 -28.77 18.75
N PHE A 275 -4.47 -27.67 18.33
CA PHE A 275 -5.92 -27.55 18.47
C PHE A 275 -6.71 -28.41 17.48
N ARG A 276 -6.07 -28.96 16.44
CA ARG A 276 -6.74 -29.90 15.52
C ARG A 276 -6.91 -31.26 16.17
N ASN A 277 -5.91 -31.67 16.94
CA ASN A 277 -5.87 -32.97 17.61
C ASN A 277 -6.33 -32.92 19.07
N GLY A 278 -6.37 -31.73 19.67
CA GLY A 278 -6.79 -31.53 21.05
C GLY A 278 -5.78 -31.97 22.10
N LEU A 279 -4.48 -32.01 21.74
CA LEU A 279 -3.39 -32.53 22.57
C LEU A 279 -2.19 -31.58 22.56
N PHE A 280 -1.35 -31.67 23.59
CA PHE A 280 -0.05 -30.97 23.59
C PHE A 280 1.00 -31.76 22.83
N LEU A 281 1.96 -31.07 22.23
CA LEU A 281 2.95 -31.64 21.30
C LEU A 281 3.78 -32.77 21.91
N ASP A 282 4.02 -32.76 23.22
CA ASP A 282 4.77 -33.79 23.94
C ASP A 282 3.91 -34.94 24.48
N GLU A 283 2.61 -34.96 24.13
CA GLU A 283 1.66 -36.02 24.50
C GLU A 283 1.24 -36.90 23.32
N PHE A 284 1.86 -36.72 22.16
CA PHE A 284 1.70 -37.59 20.99
C PHE A 284 2.48 -38.90 21.11
#